data_AF-A0A2I0QZC6-F1
#
_entry.id   AF-A0A2I0QZC6-F1
#
_cell.length_a   1.000
_cell.length_b   1.000
_cell.length_c   1.000
_cell.angle_alpha   90.00
_cell.angle_beta   90.00
_cell.angle_gamma   90.00
#
_symmetry.space_group_name_H-M   'P 1'
#
loop_
_entity.id
_entity.type
_entity.pdbx_description
1 polymer ?
#
loop_
_entity_poly.entity_id
_entity_poly.type
_entity_poly.pdbx_seq_one_letter_code
_entity_poly.pdbx_strand_id
1 'polypeptide(L)' 'MKTYNKIMQFFWLAMGLVTIVAVTYMGLTDGFDRWASYYFFGVLALLLYFVRRFMMKRMEKHEAYLEEKGKKK' A
#
# COMPACT_ATOMS: atom_id res chain seq x y z
N MET A 1 -0.67 -11.49 14.35
CA MET A 1 0.05 -11.21 13.08
C MET A 1 -0.81 -10.52 12.01
N LYS A 2 -2.07 -10.93 11.76
CA LYS A 2 -2.91 -10.35 10.68
C LYS A 2 -3.32 -8.88 10.89
N THR A 3 -3.58 -8.46 12.13
CA THR A 3 -4.04 -7.09 12.45
C THR A 3 -2.96 -6.04 12.19
N TYR A 4 -1.71 -6.31 12.59
CA TYR A 4 -0.58 -5.41 12.34
C TYR A 4 -0.34 -5.20 10.84
N ASN A 5 -0.37 -6.28 10.04
CA ASN A 5 -0.24 -6.16 8.59
C ASN A 5 -1.42 -5.41 7.96
N LYS A 6 -2.64 -5.55 8.49
CA LYS A 6 -3.82 -4.78 8.04
C LYS A 6 -3.67 -3.29 8.35
N ILE A 7 -3.20 -2.93 9.55
CA ILE A 7 -2.98 -1.55 9.97
C ILE A 7 -1.86 -0.93 9.14
N MET A 8 -0.73 -1.62 9.00
CA MET A 8 0.38 -1.21 8.15
C MET A 8 -0.08 -0.98 6.71
N GLN A 9 -0.90 -1.88 6.18
CA GLN A 9 -1.47 -1.72 4.86
C GLN A 9 -2.35 -0.45 4.77
N PHE A 10 -3.28 -0.22 5.70
CA PHE A 10 -4.06 1.03 5.72
C PHE A 10 -3.21 2.28 5.86
N PHE A 11 -2.12 2.22 6.62
CA PHE A 11 -1.14 3.30 6.75
C PHE A 11 -0.52 3.69 5.39
N TRP A 12 -0.10 2.71 4.58
CA TRP A 12 0.44 2.99 3.24
C TRP A 12 -0.60 3.62 2.30
N LEU A 13 -1.86 3.23 2.41
CA LEU A 13 -2.94 3.85 1.63
C LEU A 13 -3.20 5.29 2.07
N ALA A 14 -3.28 5.52 3.38
CA ALA A 14 -3.46 6.85 3.95
C ALA A 14 -2.28 7.76 3.59
N MET A 15 -1.04 7.27 3.70
CA MET A 15 0.16 8.00 3.30
C MET A 15 0.12 8.36 1.82
N GLY A 16 -0.16 7.42 0.92
CA GLY A 16 -0.26 7.71 -0.51
C GLY A 16 -1.34 8.77 -0.82
N LEU A 17 -2.51 8.67 -0.17
CA LEU A 17 -3.58 9.65 -0.32
C LEU A 17 -3.16 11.04 0.18
N VAL A 18 -2.54 11.12 1.36
CA VAL A 18 -2.05 12.37 1.94
C VAL A 18 -0.95 12.98 1.07
N THR A 19 -0.04 12.18 0.53
CA THR A 19 1.00 12.66 -0.39
C THR A 19 0.38 13.26 -1.65
N ILE A 20 -0.61 12.60 -2.25
CA ILE A 20 -1.31 13.14 -3.43
C ILE A 20 -1.98 14.48 -3.11
N VAL A 21 -2.70 14.56 -1.99
CA VAL A 21 -3.37 15.80 -1.57
C VAL A 21 -2.35 16.91 -1.28
N ALA A 22 -1.27 16.60 -0.59
CA ALA A 22 -0.21 17.57 -0.27
C ALA A 22 0.48 18.10 -1.53
N VAL A 23 0.83 17.21 -2.47
CA VAL A 23 1.43 17.60 -3.76
C VAL A 23 0.43 18.40 -4.61
N THR A 24 -0.87 18.07 -4.55
CA THR A 24 -1.92 18.86 -5.22
C THR A 24 -1.98 20.27 -4.65
N TYR A 25 -1.98 20.40 -3.33
CA TYR A 25 -2.02 21.69 -2.64
C TYR A 25 -0.79 22.53 -2.99
N MET A 26 0.41 21.95 -2.92
CA MET A 26 1.65 22.64 -3.29
C MET A 26 1.72 22.98 -4.78
N GLY A 27 1.17 22.13 -5.66
CA GLY A 27 1.04 22.43 -7.08
C GLY A 27 0.13 23.64 -7.35
N LEU A 28 -0.91 23.85 -6.53
CA LEU A 28 -1.80 25.01 -6.62
C LEU A 28 -1.15 26.29 -6.06
N THR A 29 -0.30 26.20 -5.03
CA THR A 29 0.35 27.39 -4.43
C THR A 29 1.63 27.81 -5.16
N ASP A 30 2.48 26.85 -5.52
CA ASP A 30 3.84 27.09 -6.00
C ASP A 30 4.03 26.74 -7.49
N GLY A 31 2.98 26.20 -8.12
CA GLY A 31 2.96 25.82 -9.53
C GLY A 31 3.26 24.34 -9.76
N PHE A 32 2.48 23.73 -10.67
CA PHE A 32 2.61 22.32 -11.02
C PHE A 32 3.92 21.96 -11.73
N ASP A 33 4.64 22.92 -12.31
CA ASP A 33 5.91 22.70 -13.01
C ASP A 33 6.97 22.02 -12.12
N ARG A 34 6.99 22.41 -10.82
CA ARG A 34 7.92 21.86 -9.83
C ARG A 34 7.36 20.64 -9.10
N TRP A 35 6.06 20.66 -8.81
CA TRP A 35 5.44 19.69 -7.90
C TRP A 35 4.85 18.47 -8.62
N ALA A 36 4.57 18.54 -9.93
CA ALA A 36 3.97 17.45 -10.69
C ALA A 36 4.81 16.15 -10.66
N SER A 37 6.14 16.25 -10.63
CA SER A 37 7.04 15.09 -10.54
C SER A 37 6.86 14.29 -9.24
N TYR A 38 6.47 14.96 -8.14
CA TYR A 38 6.26 14.33 -6.84
C TYR A 38 4.98 13.48 -6.77
N TYR A 39 4.06 13.60 -7.73
CA TYR A 39 2.94 12.66 -7.85
C TYR A 39 3.42 11.22 -8.04
N PHE A 40 4.61 11.03 -8.64
CA PHE A 40 5.24 9.73 -8.74
C PHE A 40 5.36 9.04 -7.37
N PHE A 41 5.72 9.77 -6.31
CA PHE A 41 5.83 9.21 -4.96
C PHE A 41 4.46 8.81 -4.39
N GLY A 42 3.42 9.62 -4.64
CA GLY A 42 2.05 9.27 -4.25
C GLY A 42 1.55 8.01 -4.96
N VAL A 43 1.79 7.92 -6.27
CA VAL A 43 1.45 6.74 -7.08
C VAL A 43 2.26 5.52 -6.64
N LEU A 44 3.55 5.66 -6.36
CA LEU A 44 4.42 4.59 -5.88
C LEU A 44 3.94 4.04 -4.53
N ALA A 45 3.55 4.92 -3.60
CA ALA A 45 3.01 4.53 -2.30
C ALA A 45 1.70 3.73 -2.45
N LEU A 46 0.81 4.14 -3.36
CA LEU A 46 -0.40 3.39 -3.68
C LEU A 46 -0.09 2.05 -4.37
N LEU A 47 0.90 1.99 -5.27
CA LEU A 47 1.36 0.74 -5.87
C LEU A 47 1.88 -0.23 -4.81
N LEU A 48 2.72 0.24 -3.90
CA LEU A 48 3.23 -0.55 -2.77
C LEU A 48 2.08 -1.09 -1.91
N TYR A 49 1.04 -0.29 -1.67
CA TYR A 49 -0.17 -0.76 -1.00
C TYR A 49 -0.81 -1.95 -1.73
N PHE A 50 -1.00 -1.86 -3.06
CA PHE A 50 -1.59 -2.93 -3.85
C PHE A 50 -0.72 -4.19 -3.87
N VAL A 51 0.59 -4.05 -4.05
CA VAL A 51 1.54 -5.17 -4.01
C VAL A 51 1.49 -5.88 -2.66
N ARG A 52 1.50 -5.12 -1.56
CA ARG A 52 1.43 -5.67 -0.21
C ARG A 52 0.10 -6.38 0.04
N ARG A 53 -1.01 -5.82 -0.45
CA ARG A 53 -2.33 -6.46 -0.41
C ARG A 53 -2.34 -7.80 -1.14
N PHE A 54 -1.70 -7.86 -2.30
CA PHE A 54 -1.61 -9.07 -3.11
C PHE A 54 -0.73 -10.14 -2.43
N MET A 55 0.43 -9.75 -1.91
CA MET A 55 1.32 -10.67 -1.18
C MET A 55 0.64 -11.28 0.05
N MET A 56 -0.11 -10.49 0.80
CA MET A 56 -0.85 -10.98 1.98
C MET A 56 -1.90 -12.02 1.58
N LYS A 57 -2.71 -11.74 0.55
CA LYS A 57 -3.68 -12.72 0.03
C LYS A 57 -3.01 -14.01 -0.46
N ARG A 58 -1.83 -13.91 -1.08
CA ARG A 58 -1.05 -15.07 -1.51
C ARG A 58 -0.54 -15.88 -0.32
N MET A 59 -0.02 -15.22 0.72
CA MET A 59 0.48 -15.90 1.92
C MET A 59 -0.64 -16.62 2.68
N GLU A 60 -1.82 -16.02 2.80
CA GLU A 60 -2.98 -16.67 3.44
C GLU A 60 -3.37 -17.99 2.74
N LYS A 61 -3.27 -18.04 1.40
CA LYS A 61 -3.49 -19.29 0.64
C LYS A 61 -2.42 -20.35 0.93
N HIS A 62 -1.15 -19.94 1.07
CA HIS A 62 -0.07 -20.87 1.39
C HIS A 62 -0.16 -21.40 2.82
N GLU A 63 -0.52 -20.55 3.79
CA GLU A 63 -0.76 -20.98 5.18
C GLU A 63 -1.91 -21.99 5.25
N ALA A 64 -3.04 -21.72 4.58
CA ALA A 64 -4.18 -22.64 4.56
C ALA A 64 -3.82 -24.01 3.95
N TYR A 65 -3.02 -24.03 2.88
CA TYR A 65 -2.55 -25.27 2.26
C TYR A 65 -1.64 -26.09 3.19
N LEU A 66 -0.78 -25.42 3.98
CA LEU A 66 0.08 -26.09 4.95
C LEU A 66 -0.70 -26.62 6.16
N GLU A 67 -1.71 -25.89 6.65
CA GLU A 67 -2.61 -26.38 7.70
C GLU A 67 -3.38 -27.64 7.27
N GLU A 68 -3.86 -27.68 6.02
CA GLU A 68 -4.56 -28.85 5.48
C GLU A 68 -3.64 -30.07 5.35
N LYS A 69 -2.37 -29.86 4.95
CA LYS A 69 -1.37 -30.93 4.91
C LYS A 69 -0.92 -31.38 6.30
N GLY A 70 -0.82 -30.47 7.26
CA GLY A 70 -0.47 -30.76 8.64
C GLY A 70 -1.55 -31.54 9.39
N LYS A 71 -2.82 -31.30 9.09
CA LYS A 71 -3.96 -32.08 9.64
C LYS A 71 -4.13 -33.48 9.05
N LYS A 72 -3.53 -33.77 7.88
CA LYS A 72 -3.60 -35.07 7.20
C LYS A 72 -2.44 -36.02 7.56
N LYS A 73 -1.54 -35.63 8.48
CA LYS A 73 -0.41 -36.42 8.95
C LYS A 73 -0.60 -36.78 10.42
#